data_AF-A0A7X2SXY3-F1
#
_entry.id   AF-A0A7X2SXY3-F1
#
_cell.length_a   1.000
_cell.length_b   1.000
_cell.length_c   1.000
_cell.angle_alpha   90.00
_cell.angle_beta   90.00
_cell.angle_gamma   90.00
#
_symmetry.space_group_name_H-M   'P 1'
#
loop_
_entity.id
_entity.type
_entity.pdbx_description
1 polymer ?
#
loop_
_entity_poly.entity_id
_entity_poly.type
_entity_poly.pdbx_seq_one_letter_code
_entity_poly.pdbx_strand_id
1 'polypeptide(L)'
;MRRLRDPLLWLMLFYGALLTLMPYSGPLFHRWFPELARPLYQQESFWQLTLAHLFLVITASLLAIVIGIGSGVLVTRRAGRAFRPLMETIVAAGQTIPPVAVLAIAVPVMGFGAWPAVVALLLYGLLPILQG
;
A
#
# COMPACT_ATOMS: atom_id res chain seq x y z
N MET A 1 -17.17 15.10 -27.36
CA MET A 1 -18.14 14.09 -26.84
C MET A 1 -17.50 12.79 -26.34
N ARG A 2 -16.27 12.39 -26.74
CA ARG A 2 -15.61 11.16 -26.25
C ARG A 2 -15.22 11.17 -24.76
N ARG A 3 -14.79 12.31 -24.20
CA ARG A 3 -14.38 12.42 -22.78
C ARG A 3 -15.53 12.12 -21.79
N LEU A 4 -16.77 12.52 -22.09
CA LEU A 4 -17.91 12.28 -21.19
C LEU A 4 -18.34 10.81 -21.09
N ARG A 5 -17.82 9.94 -21.97
CA ARG A 5 -18.06 8.49 -21.95
C ARG A 5 -16.93 7.70 -21.27
N ASP A 6 -15.89 8.38 -20.79
CA ASP A 6 -14.76 7.72 -20.14
C ASP A 6 -15.17 7.29 -18.71
N PRO A 7 -15.20 5.98 -18.41
CA PRO A 7 -15.56 5.50 -17.08
C PRO A 7 -14.57 5.96 -16.00
N LEU A 8 -13.30 6.19 -16.33
CA LEU A 8 -12.30 6.61 -15.37
C LEU A 8 -12.60 8.00 -14.82
N LEU A 9 -13.03 8.93 -15.68
CA LEU A 9 -13.40 10.27 -15.24
C LEU A 9 -14.59 10.23 -14.27
N TRP A 10 -15.59 9.41 -14.55
CA TRP A 10 -16.73 9.24 -13.65
C TRP A 10 -16.34 8.61 -12.32
N LEU A 11 -15.45 7.61 -12.33
CA LEU A 11 -14.94 7.00 -11.10
C LEU A 11 -14.12 7.99 -10.27
N MET A 12 -13.28 8.82 -10.91
CA MET A 12 -12.51 9.86 -10.22
C MET A 12 -13.43 10.92 -9.61
N LEU A 13 -14.44 11.38 -10.35
CA LEU A 13 -15.43 12.33 -9.84
C LEU A 13 -16.23 11.73 -8.69
N PHE A 14 -16.67 10.48 -8.82
CA PHE A 14 -17.39 9.77 -7.77
C PHE A 14 -16.54 9.61 -6.51
N TYR A 15 -15.28 9.18 -6.65
CA TYR A 15 -14.35 9.07 -5.53
C TYR A 15 -14.09 10.43 -4.87
N GLY A 16 -13.87 11.48 -5.65
CA GLY A 16 -13.72 12.84 -5.12
C GLY A 16 -14.96 13.32 -4.37
N ALA A 17 -16.16 13.04 -4.90
CA ALA A 17 -17.42 13.31 -4.23
C ALA A 17 -17.57 12.50 -2.93
N LEU A 18 -17.14 11.24 -2.91
CA LEU A 18 -17.13 10.44 -1.69
C LEU A 18 -16.21 11.06 -0.64
N LEU A 19 -14.99 11.48 -1.00
CA LEU A 19 -14.06 12.09 -0.06
C LEU A 19 -14.59 13.40 0.55
N THR A 20 -15.35 14.19 -0.21
CA THR A 20 -15.97 15.42 0.30
C THR A 20 -17.23 15.16 1.11
N LEU A 21 -18.02 14.14 0.77
CA LEU A 21 -19.27 13.82 1.45
C LEU A 21 -19.08 12.98 2.70
N MET A 22 -18.02 12.18 2.80
CA MET A 22 -17.83 11.25 3.91
C MET A 22 -17.78 11.91 5.30
N PRO A 23 -17.16 13.09 5.50
CA PRO A 23 -17.22 13.79 6.79
C PRO A 23 -18.64 14.05 7.31
N TYR A 24 -19.62 14.20 6.40
CA TYR A 24 -21.02 14.49 6.74
C TYR A 24 -21.84 13.23 7.01
N SER A 25 -21.26 12.03 6.86
CA SER A 25 -21.97 10.76 7.08
C SER A 25 -22.19 10.42 8.56
N GLY A 26 -21.76 11.26 9.49
CA GLY A 26 -21.87 11.03 10.95
C GLY A 26 -23.26 10.61 11.43
N PRO A 27 -24.35 11.31 11.05
CA PRO A 27 -25.71 10.92 11.43
C PRO A 27 -26.12 9.55 10.90
N LEU A 28 -25.65 9.16 9.72
CA LEU A 28 -25.91 7.83 9.15
C LEU A 28 -25.22 6.76 10.00
N PHE A 29 -23.94 6.94 10.31
CA PHE A 29 -23.19 5.99 11.13
C PHE A 29 -23.71 5.91 12.56
N HIS A 30 -24.17 7.00 13.16
CA HIS A 30 -24.74 6.98 14.51
C HIS A 30 -26.06 6.19 14.58
N ARG A 31 -26.86 6.17 13.50
CA ARG A 31 -28.06 5.32 13.41
C ARG A 31 -27.73 3.84 13.39
N TRP A 32 -26.64 3.45 12.72
CA TRP A 32 -26.22 2.05 12.62
C TRP A 32 -25.38 1.58 13.81
N PHE A 33 -24.64 2.49 14.44
CA PHE A 33 -23.76 2.21 15.56
C PHE A 33 -24.05 3.17 16.72
N PRO A 34 -25.23 3.07 17.36
CA PRO A 34 -25.64 3.99 18.41
C PRO A 34 -24.75 3.92 19.66
N GLU A 35 -24.07 2.79 19.89
CA GLU A 35 -23.18 2.59 21.03
C GLU A 35 -21.82 3.32 20.88
N LEU A 36 -21.43 3.69 19.66
CA LEU A 36 -20.17 4.39 19.41
C LEU A 36 -20.33 5.89 19.63
N ALA A 37 -19.64 6.43 20.64
CA ALA A 37 -19.63 7.87 20.92
C ALA A 37 -19.01 8.72 19.79
N ARG A 38 -18.07 8.14 19.03
CA ARG A 38 -17.40 8.77 17.89
C ARG A 38 -17.27 7.76 16.74
N PRO A 39 -18.32 7.56 15.95
CA PRO A 39 -18.31 6.57 14.88
C PRO A 39 -17.43 6.98 13.69
N LEU A 40 -17.10 8.27 13.57
CA LEU A 40 -16.18 8.80 12.56
C LEU A 40 -15.03 9.53 13.24
N TYR A 41 -13.80 9.09 12.96
CA TYR A 41 -12.58 9.76 13.38
C TYR A 41 -12.22 10.82 12.34
N GLN A 42 -12.11 12.08 12.76
CA GLN A 42 -11.81 13.22 11.89
C GLN A 42 -10.51 13.93 12.30
N GLN A 43 -9.52 13.16 12.78
CA GLN A 43 -8.20 13.70 13.11
C GLN A 43 -7.51 14.28 11.88
N GLU A 44 -7.64 13.57 10.75
CA GLU A 44 -7.17 14.01 9.43
C GLU A 44 -8.35 13.95 8.46
N SER A 45 -8.35 14.83 7.47
CA SER A 45 -9.37 14.78 6.41
C SER A 45 -9.18 13.55 5.52
N PHE A 46 -10.26 13.05 4.92
CA PHE A 46 -10.19 11.94 3.95
C PHE A 46 -9.33 12.26 2.73
N TRP A 47 -9.24 13.55 2.36
CA TRP A 47 -8.30 14.03 1.34
C TRP A 47 -6.85 13.86 1.76
N GLN A 48 -6.49 14.28 2.98
CA GLN A 48 -5.14 14.06 3.52
C GLN A 48 -4.81 12.58 3.65
N LEU A 49 -5.73 11.75 4.15
CA LEU A 49 -5.55 10.31 4.25
C LEU A 49 -5.34 9.66 2.87
N THR A 50 -6.11 10.08 1.86
CA THR A 50 -5.94 9.61 0.48
C THR A 50 -4.57 9.99 -0.08
N LEU A 51 -4.14 11.25 0.11
CA LEU A 51 -2.84 11.71 -0.36
C LEU A 51 -1.70 11.01 0.37
N ALA A 52 -1.81 10.80 1.68
CA ALA A 52 -0.85 10.04 2.47
C ALA A 52 -0.75 8.59 1.97
N HIS A 53 -1.89 7.94 1.69
CA HIS A 53 -1.91 6.59 1.13
C HIS A 53 -1.28 6.55 -0.27
N LEU A 54 -1.59 7.52 -1.14
CA LEU A 54 -1.01 7.61 -2.47
C LEU A 54 0.51 7.77 -2.42
N PHE A 55 1.01 8.67 -1.55
CA PHE A 55 2.44 8.86 -1.33
C PHE A 55 3.09 7.55 -0.87
N LEU A 56 2.50 6.89 0.13
CA LEU A 56 2.99 5.63 0.67
C LEU A 56 3.10 4.56 -0.42
N VAL A 57 2.05 4.36 -1.22
CA VAL A 57 2.02 3.35 -2.30
C VAL A 57 3.04 3.69 -3.38
N ILE A 58 3.12 4.95 -3.83
CA ILE A 58 4.08 5.36 -4.86
C ILE A 58 5.52 5.14 -4.37
N THR A 59 5.86 5.60 -3.17
CA THR A 59 7.20 5.46 -2.60
C THR A 59 7.58 3.98 -2.44
N ALA A 60 6.70 3.17 -1.87
CA ALA A 60 6.96 1.73 -1.72
C ALA A 60 7.11 1.02 -3.08
N SER A 61 6.27 1.36 -4.06
CA SER A 61 6.32 0.78 -5.40
C SER A 61 7.60 1.15 -6.13
N LEU A 62 8.03 2.41 -6.07
CA LEU A 62 9.30 2.84 -6.68
C LEU A 62 10.50 2.12 -6.07
N LEU A 63 10.53 2.01 -4.74
CA LEU A 63 11.58 1.24 -4.05
C LEU A 63 11.53 -0.24 -4.45
N ALA A 64 10.35 -0.85 -4.55
CA ALA A 64 10.18 -2.24 -4.95
C ALA A 64 10.66 -2.46 -6.39
N ILE A 65 10.34 -1.55 -7.31
CA ILE A 65 10.79 -1.58 -8.70
C ILE A 65 12.31 -1.51 -8.76
N VAL A 66 12.93 -0.55 -8.08
CA VAL A 66 14.38 -0.37 -8.10
C VAL A 66 15.10 -1.60 -7.53
N ILE A 67 14.66 -2.09 -6.37
CA ILE A 67 15.28 -3.25 -5.70
C ILE A 67 14.99 -4.54 -6.46
N GLY A 68 13.76 -4.75 -6.89
CA GLY A 68 13.33 -5.95 -7.62
C GLY A 68 13.99 -6.06 -8.99
N ILE A 69 13.95 -5.01 -9.81
CA ILE A 69 14.63 -5.01 -11.11
C ILE A 69 16.15 -5.14 -10.91
N GLY A 70 16.73 -4.38 -9.96
CA GLY A 70 18.16 -4.45 -9.68
C GLY A 70 18.62 -5.85 -9.29
N SER A 71 17.93 -6.49 -8.34
CA SER A 71 18.24 -7.85 -7.90
C SER A 71 17.98 -8.89 -9.00
N GLY A 72 16.89 -8.78 -9.75
CA GLY A 72 16.60 -9.63 -10.91
C GLY A 72 17.67 -9.57 -11.99
N VAL A 73 18.16 -8.36 -12.32
CA VAL A 73 19.28 -8.18 -13.25
C VAL A 73 20.57 -8.79 -12.69
N LEU A 74 20.86 -8.61 -11.40
CA LEU A 74 22.07 -9.18 -10.79
C LEU A 74 22.07 -10.72 -10.87
N VAL A 75 20.99 -11.38 -10.49
CA VAL A 75 20.93 -12.85 -10.47
C VAL A 75 20.79 -13.49 -11.85
N THR A 76 20.41 -12.74 -12.88
CA THR A 76 20.37 -13.25 -14.26
C THR A 76 21.73 -13.17 -14.97
N ARG A 77 22.68 -12.38 -14.44
CA ARG A 77 24.07 -12.31 -14.97
C ARG A 77 24.89 -13.52 -14.53
N ARG A 78 25.91 -13.88 -15.32
CA ARG A 78 26.80 -15.04 -15.07
C ARG A 78 27.37 -15.05 -13.65
N ALA A 79 27.80 -13.89 -13.14
CA ALA A 79 28.37 -13.75 -11.80
C ALA A 79 27.35 -13.92 -10.66
N GLY A 80 26.07 -13.55 -10.89
CA GLY A 80 25.02 -13.60 -9.86
C GLY A 80 24.12 -14.83 -9.93
N ARG A 81 24.22 -15.65 -10.97
CA ARG A 81 23.34 -16.81 -11.20
C ARG A 81 23.31 -17.80 -10.04
N ALA A 82 24.42 -17.97 -9.34
CA ALA A 82 24.50 -18.85 -8.17
C ALA A 82 23.58 -18.43 -7.02
N PHE A 83 23.21 -17.13 -6.93
CA PHE A 83 22.36 -16.59 -5.87
C PHE A 83 20.86 -16.63 -6.18
N ARG A 84 20.47 -17.05 -7.40
CA ARG A 84 19.06 -17.08 -7.81
C ARG A 84 18.16 -17.91 -6.86
N PRO A 85 18.52 -19.13 -6.45
CA PRO A 85 17.68 -19.92 -5.53
C PRO A 85 17.53 -19.27 -4.15
N LEU A 86 18.59 -18.64 -3.65
CA LEU A 86 18.55 -17.90 -2.39
C LEU A 86 17.60 -16.71 -2.48
N MET A 87 17.69 -15.93 -3.56
CA MET A 87 16.80 -14.79 -3.80
C MET A 87 15.33 -15.24 -3.85
N GLU A 88 15.03 -16.29 -4.62
CA GLU A 88 13.68 -16.87 -4.70
C GLU A 88 13.17 -17.33 -3.33
N THR A 89 14.03 -17.96 -2.52
CA THR A 89 13.70 -18.40 -1.17
C THR A 89 13.38 -17.24 -0.24
N ILE A 90 14.19 -16.19 -0.24
CA ILE A 90 13.98 -14.99 0.61
C ILE A 90 12.66 -14.31 0.24
N VAL A 91 12.42 -14.14 -1.06
CA VAL A 91 11.23 -13.43 -1.52
C VAL A 91 9.97 -14.27 -1.27
N ALA A 92 10.01 -15.59 -1.48
CA ALA A 92 8.91 -16.48 -1.12
C ALA A 92 8.64 -16.48 0.39
N ALA A 93 9.68 -16.55 1.22
CA ALA A 93 9.54 -16.50 2.67
C ALA A 93 8.90 -15.18 3.13
N GLY A 94 9.31 -14.04 2.57
CA GLY A 94 8.74 -12.73 2.87
C GLY A 94 7.23 -12.65 2.65
N GLN A 95 6.69 -13.40 1.70
CA GLN A 95 5.25 -13.43 1.36
C GLN A 95 4.43 -14.31 2.29
N THR A 96 5.08 -15.22 3.05
CA THR A 96 4.40 -16.09 4.02
C THR A 96 4.14 -15.41 5.36
N ILE A 97 4.83 -14.30 5.65
CA ILE A 97 4.70 -13.58 6.92
C ILE A 97 3.52 -12.62 6.80
N PRO A 98 2.40 -12.80 7.53
CA PRO A 98 1.22 -11.97 7.37
C PRO A 98 1.54 -10.48 7.61
N PRO A 99 0.89 -9.53 6.91
CA PRO A 99 1.29 -8.12 6.97
C PRO A 99 1.24 -7.53 8.38
N VAL A 100 0.28 -7.97 9.19
CA VAL A 100 0.16 -7.56 10.59
C VAL A 100 1.36 -8.01 11.44
N ALA A 101 1.95 -9.17 11.16
CA ALA A 101 3.14 -9.64 11.87
C ALA A 101 4.38 -8.84 11.46
N VAL A 102 4.50 -8.48 10.17
CA VAL A 102 5.56 -7.58 9.70
C VAL A 102 5.48 -6.25 10.45
N LEU A 103 4.29 -5.67 10.56
CA LEU A 103 4.08 -4.43 11.31
C LEU A 103 4.39 -4.59 12.80
N ALA A 104 3.97 -5.69 13.42
CA ALA A 104 4.22 -5.97 14.84
C ALA A 104 5.73 -6.04 15.17
N ILE A 105 6.56 -6.52 14.23
CA ILE A 105 8.02 -6.56 14.38
C ILE A 105 8.66 -5.22 14.02
N ALA A 106 8.18 -4.56 12.96
CA ALA A 106 8.78 -3.33 12.44
C ALA A 106 8.52 -2.11 13.33
N VAL A 107 7.33 -1.98 13.91
CA VAL A 107 6.93 -0.81 14.71
C VAL A 107 7.82 -0.59 15.95
N PRO A 108 8.18 -1.61 16.76
CA PRO A 108 9.11 -1.41 17.87
C PRO A 108 10.51 -0.92 17.46
N VAL A 109 10.96 -1.29 16.26
CA VAL A 109 12.31 -0.95 15.76
C VAL A 109 12.34 0.40 15.05
N MET A 110 11.29 0.73 14.29
CA MET A 110 11.23 1.91 13.41
C MET A 110 10.31 3.01 13.93
N GLY A 111 9.52 2.73 14.97
CA GLY A 111 8.43 3.59 15.44
C GLY A 111 7.15 3.43 14.62
N PHE A 112 6.07 4.07 15.10
CA PHE A 112 4.83 4.19 14.33
C PHE A 112 5.01 5.16 13.16
N GLY A 113 4.44 4.83 12.00
CA GLY A 113 4.45 5.72 10.84
C GLY A 113 4.43 4.98 9.50
N ALA A 114 4.84 5.68 8.44
CA ALA A 114 4.84 5.15 7.07
C ALA A 114 5.90 4.07 6.83
N TRP A 115 7.05 4.14 7.51
CA TRP A 115 8.19 3.24 7.25
C TRP A 115 7.89 1.74 7.48
N PRO A 116 7.26 1.32 8.59
CA PRO A 116 6.82 -0.07 8.75
C PRO A 116 5.92 -0.56 7.60
N ALA A 117 5.01 0.30 7.12
CA ALA A 117 4.13 -0.03 6.00
C ALA A 117 4.89 -0.12 4.68
N VAL A 118 5.88 0.75 4.44
CA VAL A 118 6.77 0.67 3.27
C VAL A 118 7.56 -0.64 3.27
N VAL A 119 8.10 -1.07 4.41
CA VAL A 119 8.80 -2.36 4.54
C VAL A 119 7.88 -3.53 4.21
N ALA A 120 6.66 -3.53 4.75
CA ALA A 120 5.68 -4.55 4.40
C ALA A 120 5.40 -4.54 2.89
N LEU A 121 5.03 -3.40 2.33
CA LEU A 121 4.75 -3.29 0.88
C LEU A 121 5.95 -3.68 0.01
N LEU A 122 7.18 -3.46 0.45
CA LEU A 122 8.39 -3.95 -0.24
C LEU A 122 8.45 -5.47 -0.27
N LEU A 123 8.36 -6.12 0.89
CA LEU A 123 8.38 -7.58 0.98
C LEU A 123 7.31 -8.21 0.08
N TYR A 124 6.13 -7.59 0.04
CA TYR A 124 5.00 -8.04 -0.77
C TYR A 124 5.13 -7.68 -2.26
N GLY A 125 5.71 -6.53 -2.57
CA GLY A 125 5.87 -6.05 -3.95
C GLY A 125 7.02 -6.69 -4.72
N LEU A 126 8.00 -7.30 -4.04
CA LEU A 126 9.19 -7.87 -4.68
C LEU A 126 8.91 -9.16 -5.47
N LEU A 127 8.02 -10.04 -5.00
CA LEU A 127 7.76 -11.33 -5.67
C LEU A 127 7.22 -11.15 -7.10
N PRO A 128 6.16 -10.35 -7.34
CA PRO A 128 5.64 -10.15 -8.69
C PRO A 128 6.68 -9.54 -9.65
N ILE A 129 7.60 -8.70 -9.15
CA ILE A 129 8.63 -8.06 -9.96
C ILE A 129 9.70 -9.07 -10.38
N LEU A 130 10.05 -10.02 -9.51
CA LEU A 130 11.08 -11.02 -9.77
C LEU A 130 10.59 -12.24 -10.55
N GLN A 131 9.28 -12.48 -10.56
CA GLN A 131 8.64 -13.56 -11.31
C GLN A 131 8.15 -13.15 -12.71
N GLY A 132 8.14 -11.84 -13.00
CA GLY A 132 7.79 -11.28 -14.31
C GLY A 132 8.81 -11.53 -15.40
#